data_AF-A0A497EA54-F1
#
_entry.id   AF-A0A497EA54-F1
#
_cell.length_a   1.000
_cell.length_b   1.000
_cell.length_c   1.000
_cell.angle_alpha   90.00
_cell.angle_beta   90.00
_cell.angle_gamma   90.00
#
_symmetry.space_group_name_H-M   'P 1'
#
loop_
_entity.id
_entity.type
_entity.pdbx_description
1 polymer ?
#
loop_
_entity_poly.entity_id
_entity_poly.type
_entity_poly.pdbx_seq_one_letter_code
_entity_poly.pdbx_strand_id
1 'polypeptide(L)'
;MMDRPQQERWLVVLVALHSLAVGVVLLGAPRWAAALGGWGEVDTVFFIRQGGIFHVVVATGYLMEYFRHGTVRLLLAAKGMATVFLLLSWLGDSTGAWAIPFAALGDGVMGLAVWWISRRTVHTSRRDPRS
;
A
#
# COMPACT_ATOMS: atom_id res chain seq x y z
N MET A 1 -17.22 -19.80 -5.37
CA MET A 1 -15.97 -19.80 -4.59
C MET A 1 -14.85 -19.44 -5.56
N MET A 2 -14.18 -18.31 -5.38
CA MET A 2 -13.11 -17.86 -6.28
C MET A 2 -11.86 -18.73 -6.11
N ASP A 3 -11.15 -18.98 -7.20
CA ASP A 3 -9.87 -19.68 -7.18
C ASP A 3 -8.76 -18.80 -6.59
N ARG A 4 -7.77 -19.42 -5.93
CA ARG A 4 -6.71 -18.70 -5.19
C ARG A 4 -5.90 -17.72 -6.05
N PRO A 5 -5.52 -18.05 -7.31
CA PRO A 5 -4.85 -17.10 -8.19
C PRO A 5 -5.71 -15.87 -8.47
N GLN A 6 -7.02 -16.06 -8.65
CA GLN A 6 -7.95 -14.95 -8.81
C GLN A 6 -8.06 -14.10 -7.54
N GLN A 7 -8.09 -14.71 -6.35
CA GLN A 7 -8.07 -13.97 -5.07
C GLN A 7 -6.81 -13.10 -4.93
N GLU A 8 -5.64 -13.63 -5.27
CA GLU A 8 -4.38 -12.89 -5.24
C GLU A 8 -4.42 -11.69 -6.20
N ARG A 9 -4.87 -11.91 -7.43
CA ARG A 9 -5.02 -10.86 -8.44
C ARG A 9 -5.92 -9.75 -7.96
N TRP A 10 -7.09 -10.08 -7.42
CA TRP A 10 -8.01 -9.07 -6.89
C TRP A 10 -7.40 -8.31 -5.72
N LEU A 11 -6.69 -8.99 -4.82
CA LEU A 11 -6.07 -8.32 -3.68
C LEU A 11 -4.99 -7.34 -4.14
N VAL A 12 -4.14 -7.70 -5.09
CA VAL A 12 -3.13 -6.79 -5.67
C VAL A 12 -3.80 -5.58 -6.33
N VAL A 13 -4.86 -5.81 -7.12
CA VAL A 13 -5.61 -4.72 -7.77
C VAL A 13 -6.24 -3.79 -6.73
N LEU A 14 -6.85 -4.33 -5.68
CA LEU A 14 -7.47 -3.54 -4.61
C LEU A 14 -6.44 -2.70 -3.85
N VAL A 15 -5.28 -3.29 -3.53
CA VAL A 15 -4.18 -2.56 -2.86
C VAL A 15 -3.64 -1.44 -3.77
N ALA A 16 -3.47 -1.71 -5.07
CA ALA A 16 -3.03 -0.71 -6.02
C ALA A 16 -4.06 0.42 -6.18
N LEU A 17 -5.35 0.10 -6.29
CA LEU A 17 -6.43 1.09 -6.37
C LEU A 17 -6.52 1.94 -5.11
N HIS A 18 -6.38 1.34 -3.92
CA HIS A 18 -6.32 2.08 -2.67
C HIS A 18 -5.12 3.04 -2.65
N SER A 19 -3.92 2.54 -2.99
CA SER A 19 -2.73 3.39 -3.07
C SER A 19 -2.90 4.52 -4.09
N LEU A 20 -3.52 4.25 -5.25
CA LEU A 20 -3.81 5.27 -6.25
C LEU A 20 -4.80 6.32 -5.72
N ALA A 21 -5.86 5.90 -5.03
CA ALA A 21 -6.86 6.81 -4.44
C ALA A 21 -6.22 7.74 -3.42
N VAL A 22 -5.38 7.20 -2.53
CA VAL A 22 -4.58 8.00 -1.58
C VAL A 22 -3.68 8.98 -2.36
N GLY A 23 -2.98 8.51 -3.39
CA GLY A 23 -2.11 9.34 -4.22
C GLY A 23 -2.83 10.52 -4.88
N VAL A 24 -3.99 10.27 -5.48
CA VAL A 24 -4.83 11.28 -6.13
C VAL A 24 -5.33 12.32 -5.12
N VAL A 25 -5.78 11.87 -3.95
CA VAL A 25 -6.21 12.76 -2.86
C VAL A 25 -5.07 13.67 -2.39
N LEU A 26 -3.89 13.11 -2.15
CA LEU A 26 -2.73 13.88 -1.70
C LEU A 26 -2.23 14.88 -2.76
N LEU A 27 -2.38 14.55 -4.05
CA LEU A 27 -2.04 15.44 -5.15
C LEU A 27 -3.06 16.57 -5.35
N GLY A 28 -4.34 16.22 -5.42
CA GLY A 28 -5.44 17.13 -5.77
C GLY A 28 -5.97 17.95 -4.59
N ALA A 29 -5.95 17.40 -3.38
CA ALA A 29 -6.54 17.99 -2.19
C ALA A 29 -5.61 17.92 -0.95
N PRO A 30 -4.34 18.38 -1.04
CA PRO A 30 -3.34 18.19 0.02
C PRO A 30 -3.71 18.82 1.36
N ARG A 31 -4.29 20.02 1.37
CA ARG A 31 -4.69 20.70 2.62
C ARG A 31 -5.85 19.98 3.31
N TRP A 32 -6.82 19.53 2.51
CA TRP A 32 -7.92 18.72 3.03
C TRP A 32 -7.42 17.39 3.59
N ALA A 33 -6.49 16.73 2.89
CA ALA A 33 -5.89 15.49 3.36
C ALA A 33 -5.12 15.66 4.67
N ALA A 34 -4.37 16.77 4.82
CA ALA A 34 -3.68 17.10 6.06
C ALA A 34 -4.66 17.36 7.22
N ALA A 35 -5.71 18.15 6.98
CA ALA A 35 -6.75 18.41 7.97
C ALA A 35 -7.47 17.12 8.39
N LEU A 36 -7.84 16.27 7.41
CA LEU A 36 -8.45 14.97 7.67
C LEU A 36 -7.53 14.10 8.53
N GLY A 37 -6.23 14.10 8.26
CA GLY A 37 -5.26 13.28 8.98
C GLY A 37 -4.93 13.75 10.40
N GLY A 38 -5.42 14.92 10.80
CA GLY A 38 -5.17 15.51 12.12
C GLY A 38 -3.95 16.42 12.20
N TRP A 39 -3.33 16.77 11.07
CA TRP A 39 -2.18 17.69 11.03
C TRP A 39 -2.57 19.18 11.04
N GLY A 40 -3.86 19.50 10.96
CA GLY A 40 -4.35 20.88 10.99
C GLY A 40 -3.95 21.69 9.75
N GLU A 41 -3.66 22.98 9.94
CA GLU A 41 -3.14 23.82 8.87
C GLU A 41 -1.67 23.48 8.57
N VAL A 42 -1.37 23.35 7.28
CA VAL A 42 -0.02 23.02 6.80
C VAL A 42 0.57 24.18 6.00
N ASP A 43 1.76 24.62 6.39
CA ASP A 43 2.45 25.74 5.77
C ASP A 43 2.86 25.45 4.32
N THR A 44 3.20 24.18 4.03
CA THR A 44 3.63 23.77 2.68
C THR A 44 2.92 22.49 2.23
N VAL A 45 2.52 22.47 0.95
CA VAL A 45 1.83 21.33 0.32
C VAL A 45 2.76 20.45 -0.52
N PHE A 46 4.03 20.85 -0.67
CA PHE A 46 4.99 20.16 -1.53
C PHE A 46 5.19 18.71 -1.12
N PHE A 47 5.49 18.44 0.16
CA PHE A 47 5.73 17.08 0.65
C PHE A 47 4.48 16.21 0.60
N ILE A 48 3.29 16.80 0.80
CA ILE A 48 2.02 16.07 0.69
C ILE A 48 1.81 15.63 -0.75
N ARG A 49 1.99 16.54 -1.72
CA ARG A 49 1.92 16.22 -3.15
C ARG A 49 3.00 15.24 -3.57
N GLN A 50 4.20 15.35 -3.01
CA GLN A 50 5.30 14.42 -3.25
C GLN A 50 4.95 13.00 -2.77
N GLY A 51 4.40 12.87 -1.56
CA GLY A 51 3.86 11.60 -1.06
C GLY A 51 2.75 11.05 -1.97
N GLY A 52 1.92 11.96 -2.51
CA GLY A 52 0.88 11.63 -3.48
C GLY A 52 1.42 11.04 -4.79
N ILE A 53 2.39 11.69 -5.43
CA ILE A 53 2.97 11.15 -6.67
C ILE A 53 3.72 9.83 -6.41
N PHE A 54 4.38 9.68 -5.27
CA PHE A 54 4.98 8.40 -4.91
C PHE A 54 3.95 7.29 -4.87
N HIS A 55 2.80 7.50 -4.22
CA HIS A 55 1.70 6.52 -4.20
C HIS A 55 1.24 6.09 -5.60
N VAL A 56 1.11 7.03 -6.54
CA VAL A 56 0.76 6.74 -7.94
C VAL A 56 1.82 5.86 -8.60
N VAL A 57 3.10 6.19 -8.41
CA VAL A 57 4.22 5.45 -8.98
C VAL A 57 4.28 4.02 -8.41
N VAL A 58 4.20 3.85 -7.09
CA VAL A 58 4.26 2.49 -6.51
C VAL A 58 3.02 1.67 -6.85
N ALA A 59 1.82 2.26 -6.88
CA ALA A 59 0.61 1.56 -7.32
C ALA A 59 0.74 1.03 -8.76
N THR A 60 1.27 1.86 -9.65
CA THR A 60 1.57 1.45 -11.03
C THR A 60 2.62 0.34 -11.06
N GLY A 61 3.67 0.46 -10.24
CA GLY A 61 4.69 -0.56 -10.06
C GLY A 61 4.14 -1.90 -9.60
N TYR A 62 3.18 -1.91 -8.66
CA TYR A 62 2.54 -3.16 -8.19
C TYR A 62 1.81 -3.88 -9.32
N LEU A 63 1.03 -3.13 -10.11
CA LEU A 63 0.30 -3.70 -11.24
C LEU A 63 1.26 -4.18 -12.33
N MET A 64 2.29 -3.39 -12.64
CA MET A 64 3.31 -3.77 -13.63
C MET A 64 4.08 -5.02 -13.21
N GLU A 65 4.54 -5.09 -11.96
CA GLU A 65 5.23 -6.27 -11.42
C GLU A 65 4.33 -7.49 -11.50
N TYR A 66 3.10 -7.38 -11.00
CA TYR A 66 2.19 -8.52 -10.90
C TYR A 66 1.76 -9.05 -12.27
N PHE A 67 1.37 -8.17 -13.20
CA PHE A 67 0.90 -8.62 -14.52
C PHE A 67 2.02 -9.03 -15.48
N ARG A 68 3.26 -8.57 -15.28
CA ARG A 68 4.41 -8.99 -16.11
C ARG A 68 5.17 -10.18 -15.56
N HIS A 69 5.32 -10.26 -14.24
CA HIS A 69 6.21 -11.22 -13.60
C HIS A 69 5.49 -12.18 -12.64
N GLY A 70 4.22 -11.93 -12.31
CA GLY A 70 3.46 -12.76 -11.38
C GLY A 70 4.02 -12.70 -9.94
N THR A 71 4.76 -11.64 -9.60
CA THR A 71 5.34 -11.45 -8.27
C THR A 71 4.71 -10.27 -7.53
N VAL A 72 4.84 -10.28 -6.21
CA VAL A 72 4.32 -9.23 -5.31
C VAL A 72 5.42 -8.61 -4.45
N ARG A 73 6.69 -8.72 -4.86
CA ARG A 73 7.84 -8.33 -4.03
C ARG A 73 7.89 -6.83 -3.81
N LEU A 74 7.59 -6.04 -4.85
CA LEU A 74 7.55 -4.58 -4.73
C LEU A 74 6.43 -4.15 -3.78
N LEU A 75 5.24 -4.77 -3.89
CA LEU A 75 4.11 -4.50 -2.99
C LEU A 75 4.50 -4.80 -1.54
N LEU A 76 5.06 -5.98 -1.27
CA LEU A 76 5.45 -6.36 0.08
C LEU A 76 6.55 -5.47 0.65
N ALA A 77 7.56 -5.13 -0.15
CA ALA A 77 8.62 -4.23 0.27
C ALA A 77 8.07 -2.84 0.60
N ALA A 78 7.25 -2.27 -0.28
CA ALA A 78 6.68 -0.94 -0.11
C ALA A 78 5.74 -0.86 1.09
N LYS A 79 4.81 -1.83 1.25
CA LYS A 79 3.91 -1.88 2.41
C LYS A 79 4.67 -2.12 3.72
N GLY A 80 5.70 -2.96 3.70
CA GLY A 80 6.59 -3.16 4.85
C GLY A 80 7.32 -1.88 5.25
N MET A 81 7.96 -1.20 4.30
CA MET A 81 8.65 0.07 4.55
C MET A 81 7.70 1.16 5.02
N ALA A 82 6.51 1.29 4.41
CA ALA A 82 5.50 2.25 4.81
C ALA A 82 5.00 1.99 6.24
N THR A 83 4.72 0.73 6.59
CA THR A 83 4.32 0.34 7.95
C THR A 83 5.38 0.72 8.98
N VAL A 84 6.65 0.36 8.72
CA VAL A 84 7.77 0.69 9.61
C VAL A 84 7.94 2.19 9.73
N PHE A 85 7.94 2.91 8.61
CA PHE A 85 8.05 4.37 8.60
C PHE A 85 6.94 5.02 9.44
N LEU A 86 5.67 4.64 9.20
CA LEU A 86 4.53 5.22 9.91
C LEU A 86 4.54 4.89 11.41
N LEU A 87 4.94 3.68 11.80
CA LEU A 87 5.09 3.33 13.22
C LEU A 87 6.21 4.14 13.89
N LEU A 88 7.36 4.27 13.25
CA LEU A 88 8.46 5.07 13.78
C LEU A 88 8.09 6.56 13.84
N SER A 89 7.39 7.07 12.82
CA SER A 89 6.85 8.43 12.82
C SER A 89 5.86 8.61 13.97
N TRP A 90 4.93 7.68 14.18
CA TRP A 90 3.96 7.78 15.28
C TRP A 90 4.62 7.79 16.66
N LEU A 91 5.68 7.00 16.86
CA LEU A 91 6.44 6.98 18.11
C LEU A 91 7.29 8.23 18.34
N GLY A 92 7.70 8.91 17.27
CA GLY A 92 8.55 10.11 17.33
C GLY A 92 7.79 11.44 17.21
N ASP A 93 6.51 11.41 16.84
CA ASP A 93 5.72 12.61 16.52
C ASP A 93 4.94 13.12 17.73
N SER A 94 5.12 14.40 18.04
CA SER A 94 4.40 15.14 19.09
C SER A 94 3.17 15.88 18.58
N THR A 95 2.91 15.91 17.26
CA THR A 95 1.79 16.65 16.66
C THR A 95 0.43 15.98 16.90
N GLY A 96 0.40 14.68 17.25
CA GLY A 96 -0.83 13.96 17.59
C GLY A 96 -1.72 13.61 16.39
N ALA A 97 -1.18 13.56 15.17
CA ALA A 97 -1.95 13.19 13.99
C ALA A 97 -2.52 11.76 14.09
N TRP A 98 -3.83 11.70 14.34
CA TRP A 98 -4.54 10.47 14.66
C TRP A 98 -4.55 9.45 13.52
N ALA A 99 -4.40 9.91 12.27
CA ALA A 99 -4.44 9.03 11.11
C ALA A 99 -3.19 8.15 10.95
N ILE A 100 -2.04 8.54 11.53
CA ILE A 100 -0.78 7.80 11.39
C ILE A 100 -0.89 6.33 11.84
N PRO A 101 -1.36 6.00 13.07
CA PRO A 101 -1.47 4.62 13.50
C PRO A 101 -2.46 3.79 12.66
N PHE A 102 -3.54 4.39 12.16
CA PHE A 102 -4.49 3.70 11.28
C PHE A 102 -3.90 3.45 9.90
N ALA A 103 -3.13 4.40 9.35
CA ALA A 103 -2.41 4.21 8.10
C ALA A 103 -1.36 3.09 8.22
N ALA A 104 -0.60 3.06 9.33
CA ALA A 104 0.37 2.01 9.62
C ALA A 104 -0.30 0.63 9.69
N LEU A 105 -1.42 0.54 10.41
CA LEU A 105 -2.20 -0.69 10.51
C LEU A 105 -2.75 -1.12 9.15
N GLY A 106 -3.30 -0.19 8.37
CA GLY A 106 -3.82 -0.45 7.04
C GLY A 106 -2.76 -1.03 6.10
N ASP A 107 -1.59 -0.41 6.05
CA ASP A 107 -0.46 -0.89 5.25
C ASP A 107 0.05 -2.25 5.71
N GLY A 108 0.15 -2.47 7.02
CA GLY A 108 0.55 -3.75 7.60
C GLY A 108 -0.44 -4.86 7.25
N VAL A 109 -1.74 -4.63 7.41
CA VAL A 109 -2.80 -5.60 7.08
C VAL A 109 -2.81 -5.92 5.59
N MET A 110 -2.73 -4.92 4.72
CA MET A 110 -2.65 -5.13 3.27
C MET A 110 -1.43 -5.98 2.89
N GLY A 111 -0.25 -5.65 3.42
CA GLY A 111 0.98 -6.41 3.18
C GLY A 111 0.88 -7.86 3.66
N LEU A 112 0.39 -8.07 4.88
CA LEU A 112 0.21 -9.41 5.47
C LEU A 112 -0.80 -10.24 4.69
N ALA A 113 -1.92 -9.64 4.25
CA ALA A 113 -2.92 -10.33 3.45
C ALA A 113 -2.33 -10.82 2.11
N VAL A 114 -1.60 -9.95 1.39
CA VAL A 114 -0.94 -10.31 0.12
C VAL A 114 0.12 -11.39 0.34
N TRP A 115 0.93 -11.25 1.39
CA TRP A 115 1.95 -12.25 1.73
C TRP A 115 1.32 -13.62 2.05
N TRP A 116 0.23 -13.64 2.81
CA TRP A 116 -0.46 -14.86 3.21
C TRP A 116 -1.03 -15.61 2.01
N ILE A 117 -1.68 -14.89 1.08
CA ILE A 117 -2.25 -15.50 -0.12
C ILE A 117 -1.15 -15.95 -1.08
N SER A 118 -0.17 -15.10 -1.38
CA SER A 118 0.91 -15.41 -2.33
C SER A 118 1.74 -16.64 -1.93
N ARG A 119 2.01 -16.83 -0.62
CA ARG A 119 2.65 -18.06 -0.10
C ARG A 119 1.87 -19.33 -0.42
N ARG A 120 0.55 -19.24 -0.48
CA ARG A 120 -0.35 -20.38 -0.74
C ARG A 120 -0.50 -20.66 -2.23
N THR A 121 -0.40 -19.64 -3.08
CA THR A 121 -0.42 -19.80 -4.54
C THR A 121 0.86 -20.47 -5.04
N VAL A 122 2.04 -20.04 -4.59
CA VAL A 122 3.35 -20.63 -4.97
C VAL A 122 3.46 -22.11 -4.56
N HIS A 123 2.84 -22.50 -3.44
CA HIS A 123 2.84 -23.89 -2.99
C HIS A 123 1.99 -24.83 -3.88
N THR A 124 1.06 -24.28 -4.64
CA THR A 124 0.15 -25.06 -5.49
C THR A 124 0.80 -25.38 -6.85
N SER A 125 1.55 -24.45 -7.45
CA SER A 125 2.23 -24.65 -8.74
C SER A 125 3.45 -25.59 -8.69
N ARG A 126 4.04 -25.82 -7.50
CA ARG A 126 5.19 -26.73 -7.32
C ARG A 126 4.81 -28.20 -7.14
N ARG A 127 3.52 -28.51 -7.00
CA ARG A 127 3.00 -29.86 -6.72
C ARG A 127 2.41 -30.59 -7.92
N ASP A 128 2.48 -30.01 -9.12
CA ASP A 128 2.04 -30.69 -10.34
C ASP A 128 3.27 -31.16 -11.15
N PRO A 129 3.65 -32.46 -11.10
CA PRO A 129 4.76 -33.01 -11.87
C PRO A 129 4.35 -33.42 -13.29
N ARG A 130 3.17 -32.99 -13.78
CA ARG A 130 2.63 -33.42 -15.08
C ARG A 130 2.52 -32.24 -16.06
N SER A 131 3.66 -31.84 -16.60
CA SER A 131 3.77 -31.18 -17.91
C SER A 131 4.94 -31.77 -18.66
#